data_AF-A0A847BS89-F1
#
_entry.id   AF-A0A847BS89-F1
#
_cell.length_a   1.000
_cell.length_b   1.000
_cell.length_c   1.000
_cell.angle_alpha   90.00
_cell.angle_beta   90.00
_cell.angle_gamma   90.00
#
_symmetry.space_group_name_H-M   'P 1'
#
loop_
_entity.id
_entity.type
_entity.pdbx_description
1 polymer ?
#
loop_
_entity_poly.entity_id
_entity_poly.type
_entity_poly.pdbx_seq_one_letter_code
_entity_poly.pdbx_strand_id
1 'polypeptide(L)'
;MTKYKCEHCQLIYDENVLIKEKNEEALHYFCCKGCQGIYHLLKSEGLDSFYDKLGKQTIAPPLQVSKDLEKFDLEGFKTRYINETIDGFSQISLIIEGIHCAACVWLNEKVLHQKDGIIEASINGTNHKAKVVWDPESISLSQIIETIRSIGYNAHPYDPSLQEAHANATRREYYARLLVGVFTTMNIMWLAVAKYAGYFTGMRLDIKHILNFAEFSLATPALFYT
;
A
#
# COMPACT_ATOMS: atom_id res chain seq x y z
N MET A 1 14.92 35.45 4.27
CA MET A 1 13.69 35.06 4.99
C MET A 1 14.08 34.02 6.03
N THR A 2 13.68 34.24 7.27
CA THR A 2 13.85 33.30 8.39
C THR A 2 12.95 32.09 8.15
N LYS A 3 13.55 30.89 8.22
CA LYS A 3 12.86 29.62 8.02
C LYS A 3 12.88 28.82 9.31
N TYR A 4 11.75 28.23 9.66
CA TYR A 4 11.61 27.41 10.86
C TYR A 4 11.00 26.06 10.50
N LYS A 5 11.27 25.05 11.34
CA LYS A 5 10.66 23.73 11.22
C LYS A 5 9.34 23.70 11.98
N CYS A 6 8.37 22.97 11.45
CA CYS A 6 7.18 22.60 12.19
C CYS A 6 7.53 21.57 13.28
N GLU A 7 7.05 21.75 14.50
CA GLU A 7 7.32 20.85 15.63
C GLU A 7 6.72 19.44 15.44
N HIS A 8 5.67 19.31 14.63
CA HIS A 8 5.04 18.01 14.37
C HIS A 8 5.58 17.33 13.11
N CYS A 9 5.48 18.00 11.95
CA CYS A 9 5.83 17.37 10.67
C CYS A 9 7.31 17.50 10.28
N GLN A 10 8.08 18.29 11.03
CA GLN A 10 9.50 18.60 10.81
C GLN A 10 9.86 19.22 9.44
N LEU A 11 8.86 19.50 8.59
CA LEU A 11 9.03 20.23 7.33
C LEU A 11 9.39 21.71 7.60
N ILE A 12 10.12 22.30 6.65
CA ILE A 12 10.64 23.67 6.75
C ILE A 12 9.71 24.62 6.01
N TYR A 13 9.30 25.70 6.69
CA TYR A 13 8.44 26.74 6.13
C TYR A 13 9.02 28.13 6.41
N ASP A 14 8.56 29.12 5.64
CA ASP A 14 8.84 30.52 5.93
C ASP A 14 8.02 30.99 7.14
N GLU A 15 8.63 31.84 7.97
CA GLU A 15 8.06 32.30 9.25
C GLU A 15 6.64 32.91 9.11
N ASN A 16 6.36 33.57 7.99
CA ASN A 16 5.09 34.26 7.74
C ASN A 16 3.90 33.31 7.59
N VAL A 17 4.14 32.03 7.30
CA VAL A 17 3.11 31.01 7.07
C VAL A 17 2.91 30.12 8.29
N LEU A 18 3.79 30.24 9.30
CA LEU A 18 3.76 29.41 10.49
C LEU A 18 2.84 30.02 11.56
N ILE A 19 2.04 29.17 12.18
CA ILE A 19 1.29 29.46 13.39
C ILE A 19 2.29 29.42 14.55
N LYS A 20 2.39 30.53 15.29
CA LYS A 20 3.24 30.65 16.47
C LYS A 20 2.41 30.45 17.72
N GLU A 21 2.85 29.56 18.61
CA GLU A 21 2.22 29.33 19.91
C GLU A 21 3.28 29.51 20.99
N LYS A 22 2.99 30.34 22.00
CA LYS A 22 3.90 30.57 23.12
C LYS A 22 3.33 29.87 24.35
N ASN A 23 4.04 28.88 24.84
CA ASN A 23 3.81 28.31 26.17
C ASN A 23 4.82 28.89 27.18
N GLU A 24 4.61 28.64 28.47
CA GLU A 24 5.46 29.17 29.55
C GLU A 24 6.94 28.77 29.43
N GLU A 25 7.25 27.68 28.70
CA GLU A 25 8.60 27.13 28.57
C GLU A 25 9.25 27.33 27.18
N ALA A 26 8.49 27.55 26.09
CA ALA A 26 9.04 27.70 24.74
C ALA A 26 8.07 28.32 23.71
N LEU A 27 8.62 28.80 22.60
CA LEU A 27 7.88 29.23 21.41
C LEU A 27 7.84 28.07 20.39
N HIS A 28 6.65 27.58 20.08
CA HIS A 28 6.40 26.48 19.15
C HIS A 28 5.90 27.00 17.80
N TYR A 29 6.30 26.31 16.72
CA TYR A 29 5.93 26.65 15.35
C TYR A 29 5.18 25.48 14.69
N PHE A 30 4.04 25.79 14.06
CA PHE A 30 3.21 24.81 13.36
C PHE A 30 2.82 25.28 11.96
N CYS A 31 2.85 24.39 10.96
CA CYS A 31 2.46 24.73 9.58
C CYS A 31 0.95 24.82 9.37
N CYS A 32 0.14 24.16 10.20
CA CYS A 32 -1.32 24.19 10.13
C CYS A 32 -1.96 23.83 11.48
N LYS A 33 -3.27 24.06 11.61
CA LYS A 33 -4.05 23.68 12.80
C LYS A 33 -4.09 22.17 13.06
N GLY A 34 -3.98 21.35 12.00
CA GLY A 34 -3.88 19.91 12.13
C GLY A 34 -2.59 19.48 12.85
N CYS A 35 -1.44 19.99 12.43
CA CYS A 35 -0.16 19.71 13.09
C CYS A 35 -0.14 20.19 14.54
N GLN A 36 -0.73 21.36 14.83
CA GLN A 36 -0.89 21.86 16.20
C GLN A 36 -1.74 20.91 17.04
N GLY A 37 -2.89 20.47 16.52
CA GLY A 37 -3.80 19.55 17.23
C GLY A 37 -3.16 18.20 17.52
N ILE A 38 -2.49 17.59 16.53
CA ILE A 38 -1.83 16.29 16.73
C ILE A 38 -0.68 16.41 17.73
N TYR A 39 0.10 17.49 17.68
CA TYR A 39 1.18 17.70 18.64
C TYR A 39 0.68 17.68 20.09
N HIS A 40 -0.41 18.42 20.36
CA HIS A 40 -1.02 18.45 21.69
C HIS A 40 -1.66 17.13 22.07
N LEU A 41 -2.33 16.45 21.12
CA LEU A 41 -2.92 15.13 21.33
C LEU A 41 -1.86 14.10 21.73
N LEU A 42 -0.75 14.03 21.01
CA LEU A 42 0.33 13.08 21.35
C LEU A 42 0.92 13.38 22.72
N LYS A 43 1.03 14.66 23.10
CA LYS A 43 1.54 15.05 24.41
C LYS A 43 0.56 14.71 25.54
N SER A 44 -0.75 14.91 25.33
CA SER A 44 -1.78 14.57 26.33
C SER A 44 -1.94 13.05 26.53
N GLU A 45 -1.71 12.26 25.47
CA GLU A 45 -1.83 10.79 25.50
C GLU A 45 -0.52 10.09 25.95
N GLY A 46 0.53 10.85 26.30
CA GLY A 46 1.83 10.30 26.71
C GLY A 46 2.58 9.59 25.58
N LEU A 47 2.38 10.03 24.34
CA LEU A 47 2.97 9.50 23.10
C LEU A 47 4.06 10.41 22.53
N ASP A 48 4.63 11.28 23.35
CA ASP A 48 5.70 12.23 23.03
C ASP A 48 6.99 11.54 22.54
N SER A 49 7.27 10.31 23.03
CA SER A 49 8.36 9.46 22.53
C SER A 49 8.27 9.13 21.02
N PHE A 50 7.14 9.45 20.37
CA PHE A 50 7.02 9.46 18.91
C PHE A 50 8.11 10.31 18.25
N TYR A 51 8.40 11.51 18.80
CA TYR A 51 9.34 12.44 18.19
C TYR A 51 10.79 11.93 18.28
N ASP A 52 11.14 11.24 19.36
CA ASP A 52 12.44 10.58 19.50
C ASP A 52 12.60 9.46 18.47
N LYS A 53 11.54 8.67 18.25
CA LYS A 53 11.52 7.59 17.26
C LYS A 53 11.53 8.11 15.82
N LEU A 54 10.87 9.23 15.56
CA LEU A 54 10.84 9.89 14.26
C LEU A 54 12.23 10.46 13.91
N GLY A 55 12.94 10.98 14.92
CA GLY A 55 14.30 11.47 14.80
C GLY A 55 14.39 12.63 13.81
N LYS A 56 15.04 12.41 12.66
CA LYS A 56 15.25 13.42 11.60
C LYS A 56 14.28 13.31 10.42
N GLN A 57 13.36 12.35 10.48
CA GLN A 57 12.42 12.10 9.38
C GLN A 57 11.27 13.10 9.42
N THR A 58 10.75 13.43 8.24
CA THR A 58 9.62 14.35 8.08
C THR A 58 8.37 13.58 7.70
N ILE A 59 7.24 13.93 8.29
CA ILE A 59 5.93 13.36 7.94
C ILE A 59 5.12 14.36 7.11
N ALA A 60 4.17 13.88 6.32
CA ALA A 60 3.26 14.77 5.61
C ALA A 60 2.33 15.48 6.61
N PRO A 61 1.96 16.75 6.37
CA PRO A 61 0.92 17.39 7.17
C PRO A 61 -0.40 16.62 7.02
N PRO A 62 -1.22 16.54 8.08
CA PRO A 62 -2.46 15.79 8.05
C PRO A 62 -3.43 16.37 7.01
N LEU A 63 -4.00 15.50 6.19
CA LEU A 63 -5.05 15.86 5.24
C LEU A 63 -6.36 16.10 6.00
N GLN A 64 -7.13 17.12 5.63
CA GLN A 64 -8.50 17.29 6.12
C GLN A 64 -9.42 16.31 5.41
N VAL A 65 -9.53 15.09 5.94
CA VAL A 65 -10.42 14.06 5.38
C VAL A 65 -11.86 14.32 5.82
N SER A 66 -12.83 14.08 4.93
CA SER A 66 -14.25 14.25 5.25
C SER A 66 -14.69 13.32 6.39
N LYS A 67 -15.60 13.82 7.22
CA LYS A 67 -16.13 13.14 8.41
C LYS A 67 -17.17 12.06 8.10
N ASP A 68 -17.30 11.62 6.85
CA ASP A 68 -18.28 10.60 6.44
C ASP A 68 -17.81 9.21 6.91
N LEU A 69 -17.84 9.01 8.23
CA LEU A 69 -17.44 7.80 8.92
C LEU A 69 -18.59 6.78 8.97
N GLU A 70 -19.84 7.24 8.89
CA GLU A 70 -21.06 6.42 8.94
C GLU A 70 -21.08 5.34 7.86
N LYS A 71 -20.41 5.56 6.72
CA LYS A 71 -20.29 4.58 5.64
C LYS A 71 -19.59 3.28 6.06
N PHE A 72 -18.73 3.33 7.07
CA PHE A 72 -17.98 2.18 7.57
C PHE A 72 -18.84 1.26 8.45
N ASP A 73 -19.96 1.77 9.00
CA ASP A 73 -20.86 1.02 9.87
C ASP A 73 -22.09 0.46 9.14
N LEU A 74 -22.20 0.68 7.83
CA LEU A 74 -23.27 0.12 7.01
C LEU A 74 -23.18 -1.41 6.98
N GLU A 75 -24.32 -2.09 7.09
CA GLU A 75 -24.37 -3.57 7.07
C GLU A 75 -23.71 -4.17 5.83
N GLY A 76 -23.94 -3.60 4.64
CA GLY A 76 -23.28 -4.06 3.41
C GLY A 76 -21.76 -3.91 3.41
N PHE A 77 -21.22 -2.97 4.21
CA PHE A 77 -19.78 -2.82 4.41
C PHE A 77 -19.26 -3.92 5.36
N LYS A 78 -19.95 -4.13 6.48
CA LYS A 78 -19.57 -5.15 7.48
C LYS A 78 -19.46 -6.53 6.84
N THR A 79 -20.48 -6.97 6.11
CA THR A 79 -20.51 -8.30 5.46
C THR A 79 -19.37 -8.50 4.45
N ARG A 80 -18.86 -7.43 3.83
CA ARG A 80 -17.81 -7.52 2.81
C ARG A 80 -16.40 -7.50 3.40
N TYR A 81 -16.17 -6.73 4.46
CA TYR A 81 -14.82 -6.40 4.93
C TYR A 81 -14.50 -6.93 6.33
N ILE A 82 -15.52 -7.23 7.13
CA ILE A 82 -15.36 -7.72 8.50
C ILE A 82 -15.57 -9.22 8.50
N ASN A 83 -14.61 -9.93 9.10
CA ASN A 83 -14.71 -11.36 9.36
C ASN A 83 -14.77 -11.58 10.86
N GLU A 84 -15.53 -12.58 11.31
CA GLU A 84 -15.55 -12.98 12.71
C GLU A 84 -14.41 -13.96 13.00
N THR A 85 -13.76 -13.77 14.14
CA THR A 85 -12.76 -14.69 14.69
C THR A 85 -13.44 -15.87 15.38
N ILE A 86 -12.66 -16.92 15.68
CA ILE A 86 -13.14 -18.11 16.40
C ILE A 86 -13.70 -17.74 17.78
N ASP A 87 -13.16 -16.70 18.40
CA ASP A 87 -13.51 -16.23 19.73
C ASP A 87 -14.69 -15.24 19.74
N GLY A 88 -15.33 -15.00 18.59
CA GLY A 88 -16.49 -14.09 18.46
C GLY A 88 -16.15 -12.61 18.25
N PHE A 89 -14.87 -12.24 18.18
CA PHE A 89 -14.45 -10.87 17.87
C PHE A 89 -14.51 -10.55 16.39
N SER A 90 -14.67 -9.27 16.05
CA SER A 90 -14.61 -8.76 14.67
C SER A 90 -13.17 -8.51 14.24
N GLN A 91 -12.83 -8.89 13.00
CA GLN A 91 -11.52 -8.70 12.40
C GLN A 91 -11.64 -8.02 11.03
N ILE A 92 -10.77 -7.03 10.79
CA ILE A 92 -10.66 -6.32 9.52
C ILE A 92 -9.20 -6.15 9.12
N SER A 93 -8.96 -6.13 7.81
CA SER A 93 -7.71 -5.66 7.25
C SER A 93 -7.90 -4.25 6.70
N LEU A 94 -7.06 -3.30 7.11
CA LEU A 94 -7.04 -1.93 6.63
C LEU A 94 -5.70 -1.64 5.93
N ILE A 95 -5.70 -0.74 4.97
CA ILE A 95 -4.50 -0.12 4.42
C ILE A 95 -4.42 1.29 4.98
N ILE A 96 -3.32 1.60 5.66
CA ILE A 96 -3.08 2.93 6.24
C ILE A 96 -2.18 3.72 5.29
N GLU A 97 -2.66 4.89 4.88
CA GLU A 97 -1.93 5.81 4.00
C GLU A 97 -0.94 6.66 4.80
N GLY A 98 0.19 7.00 4.19
CA GLY A 98 1.17 7.91 4.78
C GLY A 98 2.18 7.24 5.72
N ILE A 99 2.12 5.92 5.93
CA ILE A 99 3.19 5.18 6.61
C ILE A 99 4.43 5.16 5.72
N HIS A 100 5.56 5.61 6.27
CA HIS A 100 6.87 5.58 5.59
C HIS A 100 8.03 5.32 6.57
N CYS A 101 7.70 5.07 7.85
CA CYS A 101 8.68 4.98 8.92
C CYS A 101 8.26 4.01 10.03
N ALA A 102 9.22 3.46 10.75
CA ALA A 102 8.94 2.58 11.90
C ALA A 102 8.23 3.34 13.05
N ALA A 103 8.52 4.63 13.23
CA ALA A 103 7.82 5.47 14.21
C ALA A 103 6.32 5.63 13.86
N CYS A 104 6.00 5.68 12.57
CA CYS A 104 4.65 5.80 12.03
C CYS A 104 3.82 4.54 12.36
N VAL A 105 4.43 3.36 12.17
CA VAL A 105 3.86 2.06 12.57
C VAL A 105 3.63 2.00 14.07
N TRP A 106 4.67 2.28 14.86
CA TRP A 106 4.61 2.27 16.32
C TRP A 106 3.50 3.17 16.86
N LEU A 107 3.36 4.38 16.32
CA LEU A 107 2.35 5.34 16.76
C LEU A 107 0.93 4.80 16.52
N ASN A 108 0.65 4.31 15.31
CA ASN A 108 -0.68 3.79 14.97
C ASN A 108 -1.03 2.55 15.82
N GLU A 109 -0.09 1.61 16.00
CA GLU A 109 -0.32 0.45 16.87
C GLU A 109 -0.58 0.87 18.32
N LYS A 110 0.22 1.81 18.85
CA LYS A 110 0.11 2.24 20.25
C LYS A 110 -1.21 2.95 20.52
N VAL A 111 -1.65 3.82 19.62
CA VAL A 111 -2.90 4.58 19.71
C VAL A 111 -4.11 3.64 19.60
N LEU A 112 -4.06 2.65 18.71
CA LEU A 112 -5.12 1.64 18.61
C LEU A 112 -5.18 0.78 19.88
N HIS A 113 -4.04 0.33 20.41
CA HIS A 113 -4.00 -0.45 21.65
C HIS A 113 -4.47 0.30 22.90
N GLN A 114 -4.46 1.64 22.89
CA GLN A 114 -4.99 2.45 24.00
C GLN A 114 -6.54 2.54 23.98
N LYS A 115 -7.21 2.10 22.92
CA LYS A 115 -8.68 2.15 22.84
C LYS A 115 -9.30 0.90 23.45
N ASP A 116 -10.24 1.13 24.37
CA ASP A 116 -11.05 0.08 24.95
C ASP A 116 -11.85 -0.65 23.85
N GLY A 117 -11.85 -1.98 23.90
CA GLY A 117 -12.48 -2.84 22.89
C GLY A 117 -11.54 -3.33 21.79
N ILE A 118 -10.30 -2.83 21.69
CA ILE A 118 -9.29 -3.39 20.77
C ILE A 118 -8.60 -4.59 21.43
N ILE A 119 -8.67 -5.75 20.76
CA ILE A 119 -8.07 -7.01 21.23
C ILE A 119 -6.65 -7.15 20.65
N GLU A 120 -6.50 -6.90 19.35
CA GLU A 120 -5.23 -7.03 18.64
C GLU A 120 -5.15 -5.93 17.56
N ALA A 121 -4.02 -5.23 17.48
CA ALA A 121 -3.72 -4.30 16.40
C ALA A 121 -2.27 -4.50 15.96
N SER A 122 -2.06 -4.93 14.72
CA SER A 122 -0.72 -5.12 14.15
C SER A 122 -0.63 -4.54 12.76
N ILE A 123 0.45 -3.82 12.48
CA ILE A 123 0.66 -3.14 11.21
C ILE A 123 1.94 -3.63 10.56
N ASN A 124 1.82 -4.14 9.35
CA ASN A 124 2.98 -4.48 8.54
C ASN A 124 3.51 -3.21 7.85
N GLY A 125 4.65 -2.72 8.32
CA GLY A 125 5.29 -1.52 7.79
C GLY A 125 5.79 -1.61 6.35
N THR A 126 5.81 -2.80 5.73
CA THR A 126 6.26 -2.99 4.34
C THR A 126 5.12 -2.80 3.33
N ASN A 127 3.91 -3.28 3.67
CA ASN A 127 2.74 -3.20 2.80
C ASN A 127 1.65 -2.27 3.34
N HIS A 128 1.91 -1.60 4.46
CA HIS A 128 1.02 -0.69 5.17
C HIS A 128 -0.32 -1.31 5.58
N LYS A 129 -0.37 -2.65 5.67
CA LYS A 129 -1.56 -3.41 6.04
C LYS A 129 -1.66 -3.52 7.55
N ALA A 130 -2.73 -2.97 8.10
CA ALA A 130 -3.13 -3.13 9.49
C ALA A 130 -4.14 -4.27 9.62
N LYS A 131 -3.88 -5.21 10.53
CA LYS A 131 -4.86 -6.17 11.02
C LYS A 131 -5.37 -5.65 12.35
N VAL A 132 -6.68 -5.46 12.46
CA VAL A 132 -7.33 -5.01 13.69
C VAL A 132 -8.39 -6.05 14.07
N VAL A 133 -8.33 -6.50 15.32
CA VAL A 133 -9.30 -7.37 15.98
C VAL A 133 -9.90 -6.58 17.14
N TRP A 134 -11.22 -6.49 17.18
CA TRP A 134 -11.93 -5.71 18.18
C TRP A 134 -13.25 -6.35 18.57
N ASP A 135 -13.74 -5.97 19.74
CA ASP A 135 -15.07 -6.28 20.22
C ASP A 135 -16.09 -5.30 19.61
N PRO A 136 -17.01 -5.77 18.74
CA PRO A 136 -18.00 -4.93 18.10
C PRO A 136 -19.05 -4.36 19.08
N GLU A 137 -19.19 -4.91 20.29
CA GLU A 137 -20.06 -4.35 21.33
C GLU A 137 -19.42 -3.14 22.03
N SER A 138 -18.09 -3.10 22.09
CA SER A 138 -17.33 -2.06 22.78
C SER A 138 -16.96 -0.89 21.88
N ILE A 139 -16.55 -1.15 20.63
CA ILE A 139 -16.06 -0.12 19.70
C ILE A 139 -16.54 -0.37 18.27
N SER A 140 -16.98 0.68 17.56
CA SER A 140 -17.39 0.60 16.16
C SER A 140 -16.21 0.77 15.20
N LEU A 141 -16.36 0.30 13.96
CA LEU A 141 -15.31 0.48 12.94
C LEU A 141 -15.09 1.97 12.63
N SER A 142 -16.15 2.78 12.61
CA SER A 142 -16.04 4.24 12.47
C SER A 142 -15.13 4.88 13.52
N GLN A 143 -15.23 4.46 14.78
CA GLN A 143 -14.39 4.96 15.88
C GLN A 143 -12.92 4.55 15.71
N ILE A 144 -12.66 3.35 15.20
CA ILE A 144 -11.30 2.89 14.88
C ILE A 144 -10.70 3.77 13.77
N ILE A 145 -11.44 4.02 12.69
CA ILE A 145 -10.99 4.88 11.59
C ILE A 145 -10.81 6.33 12.06
N GLU A 146 -11.71 6.82 12.92
CA GLU A 146 -11.59 8.15 13.53
C GLU A 146 -10.32 8.27 14.37
N THR A 147 -10.00 7.22 15.14
CA THR A 147 -8.78 7.16 15.95
C THR A 147 -7.52 7.24 15.09
N ILE A 148 -7.48 6.55 13.95
CA ILE A 148 -6.36 6.67 12.99
C ILE A 148 -6.30 8.08 12.38
N ARG A 149 -7.46 8.69 12.11
CA ARG A 149 -7.55 10.05 11.54
C ARG A 149 -7.18 11.15 12.52
N SER A 150 -7.41 10.96 13.82
CA SER A 150 -7.09 11.96 14.84
C SER A 150 -5.59 12.23 14.96
N ILE A 151 -4.76 11.22 14.64
CA ILE A 151 -3.29 11.32 14.59
C ILE A 151 -2.74 11.66 13.19
N GLY A 152 -3.63 12.03 12.25
CA GLY A 152 -3.24 12.53 10.93
C GLY A 152 -3.03 11.49 9.83
N TYR A 153 -3.37 10.23 10.08
CA TYR A 153 -3.32 9.16 9.09
C TYR A 153 -4.71 8.90 8.50
N ASN A 154 -4.78 8.18 7.39
CA ASN A 154 -6.05 7.77 6.80
C ASN A 154 -6.02 6.27 6.53
N ALA A 155 -7.16 5.61 6.66
CA ALA A 155 -7.28 4.17 6.53
C ALA A 155 -8.45 3.80 5.62
N HIS A 156 -8.24 2.75 4.83
CA HIS A 156 -9.22 2.19 3.91
C HIS A 156 -9.32 0.68 4.07
N PRO A 157 -10.51 0.08 3.86
CA PRO A 157 -10.66 -1.37 3.89
C PRO A 157 -9.79 -2.03 2.82
N TYR A 158 -9.07 -3.07 3.22
CA TYR A 158 -8.38 -3.96 2.31
C TYR A 158 -9.36 -5.00 1.77
N ASP A 159 -9.53 -5.05 0.45
CA ASP A 159 -10.33 -6.07 -0.22
C ASP A 159 -9.42 -7.18 -0.78
N PRO A 160 -9.33 -8.36 -0.12
CA PRO A 160 -8.55 -9.48 -0.65
C PRO A 160 -9.07 -9.95 -2.01
N SER A 161 -10.39 -9.93 -2.24
CA SER A 161 -10.99 -10.44 -3.48
C SER A 161 -10.59 -9.61 -4.70
N LEU A 162 -10.47 -8.29 -4.52
CA LEU A 162 -10.10 -7.36 -5.57
C LEU A 162 -8.61 -7.52 -5.94
N GLN A 163 -7.73 -7.65 -4.94
CA GLN A 163 -6.32 -7.91 -5.20
C GLN A 163 -6.07 -9.30 -5.78
N GLU A 164 -6.76 -10.33 -5.31
CA GLU A 164 -6.68 -11.68 -5.89
C GLU A 164 -7.15 -11.70 -7.34
N ALA A 165 -8.22 -10.98 -7.68
CA ALA A 165 -8.67 -10.84 -9.06
C ALA A 165 -7.60 -10.19 -9.95
N HIS A 166 -6.99 -9.09 -9.49
CA HIS A 166 -5.89 -8.43 -10.21
C HIS A 166 -4.64 -9.31 -10.33
N ALA A 167 -4.24 -9.98 -9.24
CA ALA A 167 -3.11 -10.90 -9.23
C ALA A 167 -3.36 -12.09 -10.17
N ASN A 168 -4.55 -12.66 -10.17
CA ASN A 168 -4.93 -13.76 -11.06
C ASN A 168 -4.99 -13.33 -12.53
N ALA A 169 -5.49 -12.12 -12.82
CA ALA A 169 -5.51 -11.57 -14.17
C ALA A 169 -4.08 -11.38 -14.71
N THR A 170 -3.21 -10.75 -13.91
CA THR A 170 -1.80 -10.54 -14.26
C THR A 170 -1.06 -11.87 -14.40
N ARG A 171 -1.32 -12.82 -13.49
CA ARG A 171 -0.76 -14.17 -13.54
C ARG A 171 -1.16 -14.89 -14.83
N ARG A 172 -2.44 -14.81 -15.21
CA ARG A 172 -2.96 -15.41 -16.46
C ARG A 172 -2.31 -14.79 -17.69
N GLU A 173 -2.09 -13.48 -17.69
CA GLU A 173 -1.36 -12.79 -18.76
C GLU A 173 0.08 -13.28 -18.89
N TYR A 174 0.84 -13.32 -17.79
CA TYR A 174 2.21 -13.84 -17.81
C TYR A 174 2.28 -15.29 -18.27
N TYR A 175 1.37 -16.16 -17.81
CA TYR A 175 1.31 -17.54 -18.28
C TYR A 175 0.98 -17.65 -19.77
N ALA A 176 0.06 -16.83 -20.30
CA ALA A 176 -0.25 -16.83 -21.72
C ALA A 176 0.97 -16.43 -22.56
N ARG A 177 1.69 -15.38 -22.17
CA ARG A 177 2.93 -14.95 -22.83
C ARG A 177 4.01 -16.04 -22.78
N LEU A 178 4.21 -16.65 -21.61
CA LEU A 178 5.15 -17.76 -21.45
C LEU A 178 4.81 -18.96 -22.36
N LEU A 179 3.53 -19.37 -22.42
CA LEU A 179 3.10 -20.48 -23.27
C LEU A 179 3.33 -20.18 -24.76
N VAL A 180 3.00 -18.97 -25.22
CA VAL A 180 3.22 -18.57 -26.62
C VAL A 180 4.72 -18.53 -26.94
N GLY A 181 5.55 -17.99 -26.04
CA GLY A 181 7.00 -17.93 -26.22
C GLY A 181 7.66 -19.31 -26.26
N VAL A 182 7.27 -20.21 -25.35
CA VAL A 182 7.78 -21.59 -25.31
C VAL A 182 7.35 -22.36 -26.56
N PHE A 183 6.08 -22.26 -26.96
CA PHE A 183 5.57 -22.94 -28.15
C PHE A 183 6.27 -22.49 -29.43
N THR A 184 6.39 -21.18 -29.64
CA THR A 184 7.04 -20.62 -30.84
C THR A 184 8.53 -20.97 -30.88
N THR A 185 9.25 -20.82 -29.78
CA THR A 185 10.69 -21.15 -29.68
C THR A 185 10.94 -22.63 -29.94
N MET A 186 10.13 -23.52 -29.36
CA MET A 186 10.25 -24.97 -29.56
C MET A 186 10.05 -25.36 -31.03
N ASN A 187 9.10 -24.73 -31.73
CA ASN A 187 8.86 -24.97 -33.16
C ASN A 187 9.97 -24.40 -34.04
N ILE A 188 10.46 -23.18 -33.75
CA ILE A 188 11.60 -22.58 -34.46
C ILE A 188 12.84 -23.45 -34.33
N MET A 189 13.10 -24.00 -33.13
CA MET A 189 14.21 -24.93 -32.89
C MET A 189 14.13 -26.17 -33.77
N TRP A 190 12.94 -26.78 -33.93
CA TRP A 190 12.76 -27.92 -34.82
C TRP A 190 13.01 -27.59 -36.30
N LEU A 191 12.57 -26.41 -36.76
CA LEU A 191 12.85 -25.95 -38.12
C LEU A 191 14.36 -25.71 -38.34
N ALA A 192 15.04 -25.18 -37.33
CA ALA A 192 16.50 -24.99 -37.37
C ALA A 192 17.23 -26.34 -37.49
N VAL A 193 16.79 -27.38 -36.77
CA VAL A 193 17.33 -28.75 -36.89
C VAL A 193 17.13 -29.30 -38.31
N ALA A 194 15.93 -29.16 -38.88
CA ALA A 194 15.65 -29.60 -40.25
C ALA A 194 16.52 -28.87 -41.29
N LYS A 195 16.73 -27.56 -41.12
CA LYS A 195 17.64 -26.77 -41.97
C LYS A 195 19.10 -27.20 -41.83
N TYR A 196 19.55 -27.45 -40.60
CA TYR A 196 20.90 -27.95 -40.34
C TYR A 196 21.12 -29.32 -40.99
N ALA A 197 20.20 -30.28 -40.79
CA ALA A 197 20.29 -31.60 -41.41
C ALA A 197 20.27 -31.53 -42.94
N GLY A 198 19.37 -30.72 -43.51
CA GLY A 198 19.25 -30.56 -44.96
C GLY A 198 20.44 -29.86 -45.61
N TYR A 199 21.21 -29.05 -44.87
CA TYR A 199 22.45 -28.46 -45.36
C TYR A 199 23.47 -29.54 -45.76
N PHE A 200 23.55 -30.65 -45.01
CA PHE A 200 24.48 -31.75 -45.29
C PHE A 200 23.96 -32.74 -46.36
N THR A 201 22.65 -32.83 -46.59
CA THR A 201 22.04 -33.77 -47.55
C THR A 201 21.73 -33.16 -48.92
N GLY A 202 22.06 -31.88 -49.13
CA GLY A 202 21.84 -31.19 -50.42
C GLY A 202 20.44 -30.60 -50.57
N MET A 203 20.01 -29.77 -49.62
CA MET A 203 18.69 -29.10 -49.61
C MET A 203 18.48 -28.22 -50.86
N ARG A 204 17.33 -28.42 -51.52
CA ARG A 204 16.86 -27.59 -52.64
C ARG A 204 16.47 -26.19 -52.15
N LEU A 205 16.79 -25.15 -52.94
CA LEU A 205 16.62 -23.75 -52.55
C LEU A 205 15.16 -23.35 -52.23
N ASP A 206 14.20 -23.90 -52.97
CA ASP A 206 12.76 -23.67 -52.77
C ASP A 206 12.28 -24.13 -51.38
N ILE A 207 12.73 -25.31 -50.92
CA ILE A 207 12.42 -25.82 -49.58
C ILE A 207 13.00 -24.91 -48.51
N LYS A 208 14.23 -24.40 -48.71
CA LYS A 208 14.87 -23.45 -47.79
C LYS A 208 14.04 -22.16 -47.65
N HIS A 209 13.51 -21.63 -48.75
CA HIS A 209 12.67 -20.43 -48.72
C HIS A 209 11.36 -20.66 -47.96
N ILE A 210 10.73 -21.83 -48.12
CA ILE A 210 9.52 -22.20 -47.38
C ILE A 210 9.80 -22.27 -45.86
N LEU A 211 10.90 -22.90 -45.46
CA LEU A 211 11.29 -23.01 -44.05
C LEU A 211 11.61 -21.65 -43.42
N ASN A 212 12.31 -20.77 -44.15
CA ASN A 212 12.58 -19.39 -43.69
C ASN A 212 11.29 -18.58 -43.51
N PHE A 213 10.32 -18.74 -44.41
CA PHE A 213 9.03 -18.08 -44.28
C PHE A 213 8.24 -18.60 -43.07
N ALA A 214 8.30 -19.90 -42.80
CA ALA A 214 7.71 -20.50 -41.61
C ALA A 214 8.35 -19.98 -40.31
N GLU A 215 9.69 -19.87 -40.26
CA GLU A 215 10.41 -19.28 -39.13
C GLU A 215 10.00 -17.82 -38.89
N PHE A 216 9.93 -17.02 -39.95
CA PHE A 216 9.48 -15.62 -39.86
C PHE A 216 8.06 -15.51 -39.29
N SER A 217 7.15 -16.38 -39.74
CA SER A 217 5.77 -16.42 -39.27
C SER A 217 5.68 -16.81 -37.79
N LEU A 218 6.50 -17.75 -37.32
CA LEU A 218 6.54 -18.18 -35.92
C LEU A 218 7.26 -17.20 -35.00
N ALA A 219 8.25 -16.46 -35.50
CA ALA A 219 8.98 -15.46 -34.74
C ALA A 219 8.15 -14.19 -34.49
N THR A 220 7.17 -13.91 -35.36
CA THR A 220 6.34 -12.70 -35.26
C THR A 220 5.51 -12.67 -33.95
N PRO A 221 4.73 -13.71 -33.58
CA PRO A 221 4.05 -13.75 -32.29
C PRO A 221 4.99 -13.70 -31.09
N ALA A 222 6.17 -14.33 -31.17
CA ALA A 222 7.16 -14.24 -30.10
C ALA A 222 7.61 -12.79 -29.89
N LEU A 223 7.90 -12.04 -30.95
CA LEU A 223 8.38 -10.66 -30.82
C LEU A 223 7.31 -9.68 -30.30
N PHE A 224 6.05 -9.84 -30.72
CA PHE A 224 4.99 -8.86 -30.44
C PHE A 224 4.10 -9.22 -29.25
N TYR A 225 4.05 -10.49 -28.83
CA TYR A 225 3.13 -10.95 -27.77
C TYR A 225 3.84 -11.26 -26.45
N THR A 226 5.10 -11.67 -26.46
CA THR A 226 5.84 -12.00 -25.23
C THR A 226 6.67 -10.83 -24.75
#